data_AF-X1T7M5-F1
#
_entry.id   AF-X1T7M5-F1
#
_cell.length_a   1.000
_cell.length_b   1.000
_cell.length_c   1.000
_cell.angle_alpha   90.00
_cell.angle_beta   90.00
_cell.angle_gamma   90.00
#
_symmetry.space_group_name_H-M   'P 1'
#
loop_
_entity.id
_entity.type
_entity.pdbx_description
1 polymer ?
#
loop_
_entity_poly.entity_id
_entity_poly.type
_entity_poly.pdbx_seq_one_letter_code
_entity_poly.pdbx_strand_id
1 'polypeptide(L)' 'MRFCDLIIKKRNGLKLCGKEIDYFIKAFNEGEIPDYQMSAMLMA' A
#
# COMPACT_ATOMS: atom_id res chain seq x y z
N MET A 1 9.56 1.98 -5.19
CA MET A 1 9.11 2.10 -3.80
C MET A 1 8.61 0.74 -3.37
N ARG A 2 8.95 0.29 -2.17
CA ARG A 2 8.42 -0.98 -1.67
C ARG A 2 7.04 -0.72 -1.07
N PHE A 3 6.14 -1.70 -1.13
CA PHE A 3 4.80 -1.56 -0.54
C PHE A 3 4.85 -1.19 0.96
N CYS A 4 5.85 -1.68 1.69
CA CYS A 4 6.10 -1.32 3.09
C CYS A 4 6.28 0.20 3.32
N ASP A 5 6.84 0.92 2.35
CA ASP A 5 7.02 2.37 2.47
C ASP A 5 5.65 3.08 2.51
N LEU A 6 4.67 2.57 1.76
CA LEU A 6 3.29 3.08 1.74
C LEU A 6 2.58 2.81 3.06
N ILE A 7 2.78 1.62 3.65
CA ILE A 7 2.23 1.28 4.97
C ILE A 7 2.81 2.22 6.04
N ILE A 8 4.12 2.44 6.05
CA ILE A 8 4.77 3.34 7.02
C ILE A 8 4.25 4.78 6.86
N LYS A 9 4.11 5.23 5.61
CA LYS A 9 3.59 6.57 5.28
C LYS A 9 2.15 6.74 5.80
N LYS A 10 1.29 5.76 5.57
CA LYS A 10 -0.09 5.72 6.05
C LYS A 10 -0.15 5.68 7.58
N ARG A 11 0.63 4.80 8.22
CA ARG A 11 0.76 4.67 9.68
C ARG A 11 1.21 5.97 10.35
N ASN A 12 2.09 6.73 9.68
CA ASN A 12 2.55 8.02 10.17
C ASN A 12 1.55 9.16 9.91
N GLY A 13 0.34 8.88 9.41
CA GLY A 13 -0.70 9.86 9.13
C GLY A 13 -0.45 10.71 7.88
N LEU A 14 0.50 10.33 7.02
CA LEU A 14 0.81 11.07 5.80
C LEU A 14 -0.16 10.68 4.67
N LYS A 15 -0.47 11.66 3.81
CA LYS A 15 -1.35 11.42 2.65
C LYS A 15 -0.63 10.61 1.56
N LEU A 16 -1.34 9.62 1.04
CA LEU A 16 -0.97 8.92 -0.18
C LEU A 16 -1.40 9.76 -1.39
N CYS A 17 -0.59 9.77 -2.44
CA CYS A 17 -0.97 10.38 -3.72
C CYS A 17 -1.74 9.37 -4.60
N GLY A 18 -2.52 9.87 -5.57
CA GLY A 18 -3.29 9.00 -6.47
C GLY A 18 -2.44 7.95 -7.18
N LYS A 19 -1.21 8.31 -7.59
CA LYS A 19 -0.28 7.36 -8.24
C LYS A 19 0.17 6.23 -7.33
N GLU A 20 0.36 6.52 -6.04
CA GLU A 20 0.68 5.49 -5.05
C GLU A 20 -0.51 4.54 -4.88
N ILE A 21 -1.73 5.09 -4.92
CA ILE A 21 -2.97 4.32 -4.83
C ILE A 21 -3.14 3.38 -6.02
N ASP A 22 -3.01 3.89 -7.23
CA ASP A 22 -3.11 3.09 -8.44
C ASP A 22 -2.05 1.99 -8.50
N TYR A 23 -0.82 2.30 -8.06
CA TYR A 23 0.27 1.33 -8.03
C TYR A 23 -0.07 0.12 -7.16
N PHE A 24 -0.52 0.36 -5.93
CA PHE A 24 -0.72 -0.72 -4.97
C PHE A 24 -1.98 -1.54 -5.30
N ILE A 25 -3.02 -0.91 -5.85
CA ILE A 25 -4.22 -1.62 -6.35
C ILE A 25 -3.85 -2.53 -7.51
N LYS A 26 -3.06 -2.02 -8.46
CA LYS A 26 -2.61 -2.80 -9.62
C LYS A 26 -1.75 -3.99 -9.19
N ALA A 27 -0.75 -3.76 -8.34
CA ALA A 27 0.13 -4.82 -7.86
C ALA A 27 -0.61 -5.85 -6.96
N PHE A 28 -1.69 -5.45 -6.27
CA PHE A 28 -2.55 -6.40 -5.55
C PHE A 28 -3.35 -7.27 -6.53
N ASN A 29 -3.90 -6.67 -7.59
CA ASN A 29 -4.66 -7.38 -8.61
C ASN A 29 -3.76 -8.31 -9.47
N GLU A 30 -2.49 -7.95 -9.67
CA GLU A 30 -1.48 -8.77 -10.33
C GLU A 30 -0.91 -9.88 -9.42
N GLY A 31 -1.27 -9.90 -8.13
CA GLY A 31 -0.80 -10.89 -7.16
C GLY A 31 0.64 -10.67 -6.68
N GLU A 32 1.25 -9.51 -6.99
CA GLU A 32 2.59 -9.15 -6.51
C GLU A 32 2.59 -8.78 -5.02
N ILE A 33 1.48 -8.26 -4.51
CA ILE A 33 1.31 -7.90 -3.10
C ILE A 33 0.53 -9.01 -2.38
N PRO A 34 1.13 -9.65 -1.37
CA PRO A 34 0.43 -10.62 -0.55
C PRO A 34 -0.68 -9.99 0.30
N ASP A 35 -1.75 -10.75 0.54
CA ASP A 35 -2.93 -10.32 1.31
C ASP A 35 -2.60 -9.77 2.70
N TYR A 36 -1.56 -10.29 3.36
CA TYR A 36 -1.14 -9.81 4.68
C TYR A 36 -0.58 -8.38 4.63
N GLN A 37 0.08 -8.00 3.54
CA GLN A 37 0.58 -6.63 3.36
C GLN A 37 -0.59 -5.69 3.14
N MET A 38 -1.55 -6.09 2.30
CA MET A 38 -2.77 -5.32 2.06
C MET A 38 -3.60 -5.14 3.34
N SER A 39 -3.70 -6.18 4.16
CA SER A 39 -4.37 -6.12 5.46
C SER A 39 -3.66 -5.15 6.42
N ALA A 40 -2.32 -5.17 6.47
CA ALA A 40 -1.54 -4.22 7.26
C ALA A 40 -1.71 -2.77 6.79
N MET A 41 -1.90 -2.57 5.48
CA MET A 41 -2.18 -1.25 4.91
C MET A 41 -3.56 -0.70 5.30
N LEU A 42 -4.58 -1.57 5.35
CA LEU A 42 -5.94 -1.19 5.72
C LEU A 42 -6.10 -0.87 7.22
N MET A 43 -5.21 -1.42 8.05
CA MET A 43 -5.22 -1.21 9.49
C MET A 43 -4.39 0.03 9.92
N ALA A 44 -3.46 0.47 9.06
CA ALA A 44 -2.59 1.63 9.27
C ALA A 44 -3.27 2.96 8.94
#